data_AF-A0A5J5ST02-F1
#
_entry.id   AF-A0A5J5ST02-F1
#
_cell.length_a   1.000
_cell.length_b   1.000
_cell.length_c   1.000
_cell.angle_alpha   90.00
_cell.angle_beta   90.00
_cell.angle_gamma   90.00
#
_symmetry.space_group_name_H-M   'P 1'
#
loop_
_entity.id
_entity.type
_entity.pdbx_description
1 polymer ?
#
loop_
_entity_poly.entity_id
_entity_poly.type
_entity_poly.pdbx_seq_one_letter_code
_entity_poly.pdbx_strand_id
1 'polypeptide(L)'
;MKEIWIASMCLQNIGRWKSFWIYYSAHLHCKFTALVEHEEGGQVTKFLALDKCLPGLKFLQIVDIESDPGPYEVQYDEEWLAIT
;
A
#
# COMPACT_ATOMS: atom_id res chain seq x y z
N MET A 1 -12.65 19.56 -9.49
CA MET A 1 -12.20 19.47 -8.09
C MET A 1 -13.09 18.52 -7.27
N LYS A 2 -13.39 17.31 -7.78
CA LYS A 2 -14.24 16.31 -7.12
C LYS A 2 -13.83 14.84 -7.37
N GLU A 3 -12.70 14.59 -8.02
CA GLU A 3 -12.34 13.23 -8.49
C GLU A 3 -11.14 12.60 -7.73
N ILE A 4 -10.77 13.12 -6.55
CA ILE A 4 -9.63 12.60 -5.76
C ILE A 4 -10.06 11.48 -4.77
N TRP A 5 -11.35 11.22 -4.61
CA TRP A 5 -11.84 10.32 -3.56
C TRP A 5 -11.80 8.82 -3.89
N ILE A 6 -11.46 8.40 -5.13
CA ILE A 6 -11.44 6.97 -5.49
C ILE A 6 -10.14 6.25 -5.04
N ALA A 7 -9.10 6.98 -4.61
CA ALA A 7 -7.86 6.37 -4.12
C ALA A 7 -7.85 6.08 -2.61
N SER A 8 -8.92 6.41 -1.88
CA SER A 8 -9.07 6.04 -0.48
C SER A 8 -9.65 4.63 -0.31
N MET A 9 -9.16 3.66 -1.08
CA MET A 9 -9.14 2.26 -0.61
C MET A 9 -7.94 2.15 0.34
N CYS A 10 -8.11 2.77 1.51
CA CYS A 10 -7.26 2.50 2.64
C CYS A 10 -7.38 1.00 2.96
N LEU A 11 -6.33 0.23 2.72
CA LEU A 11 -5.99 -0.80 3.71
C LEU A 11 -5.59 -0.05 4.98
N GLN A 12 -6.59 0.37 5.76
CA GLN A 12 -6.41 1.10 7.01
C GLN A 12 -6.19 0.16 8.20
N ASN A 13 -5.78 -1.09 7.99
CA ASN A 13 -5.12 -1.88 9.03
C ASN A 13 -4.09 -2.86 8.46
N ILE A 14 -3.15 -2.34 7.67
CA ILE A 14 -1.80 -2.89 7.74
C ILE A 14 -1.08 -2.00 8.74
N GLY A 15 -0.81 -2.57 9.92
CA GLY A 15 -0.45 -1.87 11.14
C GLY A 15 0.47 -0.67 10.96
N ARG A 16 0.32 0.31 11.84
CA ARG A 16 1.19 1.49 11.96
C ARG A 16 2.65 1.06 12.17
N TRP A 17 3.39 0.80 11.09
CA TRP A 17 4.83 0.62 11.08
C TRP A 17 5.44 2.00 11.34
N LYS A 18 6.04 2.19 12.52
CA LYS A 18 6.32 3.48 13.19
C LYS A 18 7.13 4.53 12.41
N SER A 19 7.44 4.38 11.13
CA SER A 19 8.32 5.33 10.42
C SER A 19 7.97 5.61 8.96
N PHE A 20 7.00 4.91 8.34
CA PHE A 20 6.87 4.96 6.89
C PHE A 20 5.54 4.40 6.33
N TRP A 21 4.94 5.04 5.33
CA TRP A 21 3.69 4.60 4.66
C TRP A 21 3.98 3.86 3.34
N ILE A 22 3.29 2.76 3.02
CA ILE A 22 3.48 2.04 1.75
C ILE A 22 2.23 2.19 0.88
N TYR A 23 2.42 2.54 -0.40
CA TYR A 23 1.34 2.66 -1.38
C TYR A 23 1.63 1.79 -2.61
N TYR A 24 0.63 1.01 -3.02
CA TYR A 24 0.70 0.15 -4.21
C TYR A 24 -0.27 0.61 -5.28
N SER A 25 0.15 0.55 -6.54
CA SER A 25 -0.69 0.82 -7.70
C SER A 25 -0.41 -0.17 -8.82
N ALA A 26 -1.42 -0.40 -9.65
CA ALA A 26 -1.28 -1.13 -10.90
C ALA A 26 -2.33 -0.56 -11.86
N HIS A 27 -1.89 -0.05 -13.02
CA HIS A 27 -2.79 0.37 -14.10
C HIS A 27 -2.00 0.78 -15.35
N LEU A 28 -0.91 1.52 -15.16
CA LEU A 28 -0.11 2.10 -16.25
C LEU A 28 0.83 1.10 -16.94
N HIS A 29 0.75 -0.19 -16.61
CA HIS A 29 1.57 -1.27 -17.18
C HIS A 29 3.07 -0.94 -17.20
N CYS A 30 3.59 -0.48 -16.06
CA CYS A 30 5.00 -0.16 -15.89
C CYS A 30 5.38 -0.33 -14.42
N LYS A 31 6.49 -1.03 -14.16
CA LYS A 31 7.07 -1.07 -12.81
C LYS A 31 7.76 0.26 -12.51
N PHE A 32 7.31 0.93 -11.46
CA PHE A 32 7.89 2.20 -11.02
C PHE A 32 7.97 2.26 -9.49
N THR A 33 9.07 2.80 -8.97
CA THR A 33 9.30 2.95 -7.53
C THR A 33 9.63 4.40 -7.20
N ALA A 34 8.97 4.97 -6.21
CA ALA A 34 9.25 6.32 -5.74
C ALA A 34 9.23 6.40 -4.21
N LEU A 35 9.99 7.36 -3.69
CA LEU A 35 9.93 7.81 -2.32
C LEU A 35 9.34 9.21 -2.33
N VAL A 36 8.26 9.41 -1.58
CA VAL A 36 7.59 10.70 -1.44
C VAL A 36 7.79 11.18 -0.02
N GLU A 37 8.59 12.22 0.14
CA GLU A 37 8.80 12.89 1.42
C GLU A 37 7.65 13.86 1.69
N HIS A 38 7.11 13.83 2.91
CA HIS A 38 6.06 14.74 3.34
C HIS A 38 6.65 15.81 4.27
N GLU A 39 6.28 17.07 4.03
CA GLU A 39 6.84 18.23 4.73
C GLU A 39 6.50 18.25 6.23
N GLU A 40 5.34 17.71 6.63
CA GLU A 40 4.95 17.58 8.03
C GLU A 40 5.40 16.24 8.63
N GLY A 41 6.43 16.30 9.46
CA GLY A 41 6.74 15.21 10.40
C GLY A 41 7.68 14.12 9.91
N GLY A 42 8.47 14.37 8.86
CA GLY A 42 9.53 13.45 8.40
C GLY A 42 9.01 12.10 7.92
N GLN A 43 7.72 12.02 7.59
CA GLN A 43 7.08 10.82 7.09
C GLN A 43 7.42 10.67 5.61
N VAL A 44 7.79 9.46 5.21
CA VAL A 44 8.07 9.16 3.81
C VAL A 44 7.11 8.05 3.36
N THR A 45 6.67 8.12 2.10
CA THR A 45 5.80 7.13 1.46
C THR A 45 6.53 6.38 0.34
N LYS A 46 6.43 5.04 0.30
CA LYS A 46 7.11 4.16 -0.69
C LYS A 46 6.00 3.85 -1.63
N PHE A 47 6.10 4.42 -2.81
CA PHE A 47 5.21 4.12 -3.89
C PHE A 47 5.80 3.00 -4.72
N LEU A 48 5.00 1.96 -4.99
CA LEU A 48 5.31 0.92 -5.95
C LEU A 48 4.16 0.76 -6.94
N ALA A 49 4.45 1.02 -8.21
CA ALA A 49 3.61 0.58 -9.32
C ALA A 49 4.13 -0.76 -9.88
N LEU A 50 3.20 -1.66 -10.23
CA LEU A 50 3.49 -2.94 -10.85
C LEU A 50 3.03 -2.99 -12.31
N ASP A 51 3.70 -3.84 -13.07
CA ASP A 51 3.38 -4.11 -14.46
C ASP A 51 2.18 -5.07 -14.62
N LYS A 52 1.65 -5.21 -15.84
CA LYS A 52 0.64 -6.21 -16.16
C LYS A 52 1.26 -7.61 -16.14
N CYS A 53 0.46 -8.61 -15.76
CA CYS A 53 0.83 -10.03 -15.77
C CYS A 53 1.01 -10.59 -17.20
N LEU A 54 2.03 -10.10 -17.91
CA LEU A 54 2.45 -10.57 -19.23
C LEU A 54 3.84 -11.20 -19.14
N PRO A 55 4.18 -12.12 -20.06
CA PRO A 55 5.51 -12.71 -20.12
C PRO A 55 6.61 -11.65 -20.22
N GLY A 56 7.66 -11.79 -19.40
CA GLY A 56 8.83 -10.90 -19.41
C GLY A 56 8.66 -9.57 -18.68
N LEU A 57 7.48 -9.27 -18.13
CA LEU A 57 7.23 -8.04 -17.37
C LEU A 57 7.33 -8.25 -15.86
N LYS A 58 7.56 -7.16 -15.13
CA LYS A 58 7.78 -7.18 -13.67
C LYS A 58 6.48 -6.89 -12.92
N PHE A 59 5.58 -7.87 -12.90
CA PHE A 59 4.22 -7.73 -12.34
C PHE A 59 4.06 -8.19 -10.89
N LEU A 60 5.07 -8.82 -10.29
CA LEU A 60 5.03 -9.33 -8.92
C LEU A 60 6.17 -8.73 -8.08
N GLN A 61 5.83 -8.29 -6.87
CA GLN A 61 6.79 -7.89 -5.85
C GLN A 61 6.44 -8.60 -4.55
N ILE A 62 7.39 -9.36 -4.02
CA ILE A 62 7.31 -9.94 -2.67
C ILE A 62 7.93 -8.92 -1.73
N VAL A 63 7.26 -8.65 -0.61
CA VAL A 63 7.74 -7.77 0.45
C VAL A 63 7.82 -8.58 1.73
N ASP A 64 8.97 -8.51 2.37
CA ASP A 64 9.19 -9.11 3.67
C ASP A 64 8.81 -8.10 4.76
N ILE A 65 8.01 -8.53 5.71
CA ILE A 65 7.44 -7.70 6.77
C ILE A 65 7.69 -8.43 8.09
N GLU A 66 8.51 -7.81 8.94
CA GLU A 66 8.80 -8.31 10.28
C GLU A 66 7.49 -8.47 11.06
N SER A 67 7.21 -9.67 11.55
CA SER A 67 5.96 -10.00 12.22
C SER A 67 6.21 -10.97 13.38
N ASP A 68 5.37 -10.88 14.40
CA ASP A 68 5.43 -11.80 15.53
C ASP A 68 5.06 -13.22 15.08
N PRO A 69 5.72 -14.27 15.60
CA PRO A 69 5.45 -15.64 15.20
C PRO A 69 4.04 -16.08 15.61
N GLY A 70 3.25 -16.53 14.63
CA GLY A 70 1.91 -17.09 14.87
C GLY A 70 1.23 -17.54 13.58
N PRO A 71 0.10 -18.27 13.67
CA PRO A 71 -0.77 -18.43 12.52
C PRO A 71 -1.36 -17.06 12.13
N TYR A 72 -1.17 -16.64 10.88
CA TYR A 72 -1.78 -15.42 10.35
C TYR A 72 -3.19 -15.73 9.84
N GLU A 73 -4.17 -14.99 10.36
CA GLU A 73 -5.57 -15.08 9.92
C GLU A 73 -6.01 -13.73 9.32
N VAL A 74 -6.83 -13.79 8.27
CA VAL A 74 -7.41 -12.60 7.66
C VAL A 74 -8.57 -12.12 8.53
N GLN A 75 -8.52 -10.86 8.95
CA GLN A 75 -9.53 -10.24 9.81
C GLN A 75 -10.09 -8.97 9.17
N TYR A 76 -11.32 -8.61 9.57
CA TYR A 76 -11.90 -7.34 9.20
C TYR A 76 -11.38 -6.22 10.10
N ASP A 77 -11.25 -5.05 9.50
CA ASP A 77 -10.90 -3.81 10.19
C ASP A 77 -12.16 -3.23 10.88
N GLU A 78 -12.09 -3.00 12.19
CA GLU A 78 -13.21 -2.48 12.98
C GLU A 78 -13.64 -1.07 12.57
N GLU A 79 -12.69 -0.20 12.17
CA GLU A 79 -12.99 1.16 11.71
C GLU A 79 -13.75 1.12 10.37
N TRP A 80 -13.38 0.20 9.48
CA TRP A 80 -14.08 -0.04 8.22
C TRP A 80 -15.49 -0.57 8.43
N LEU A 81 -15.69 -1.47 9.41
CA LEU A 81 -17.01 -2.01 9.74
C LEU A 81 -17.94 -0.95 10.35
N ALA A 82 -17.40 0.13 10.93
CA ALA A 82 -18.17 1.18 11.57
C ALA A 82 -18.79 2.21 10.60
N ILE A 83 -18.50 2.12 9.29
CA ILE A 83 -19.01 3.07 8.28
C ILE A 83 -20.45 2.67 7.87
N THR A 84 -21.44 3.54 8.13
CA THR A 84 -22.87 3.36 7.81
C THR A 84 -23.43 4.39 6.84
#